data_AF-A0A7C4U2G7-F1
#
_entry.id   AF-A0A7C4U2G7-F1
#
_cell.length_a   1.000
_cell.length_b   1.000
_cell.length_c   1.000
_cell.angle_alpha   90.00
_cell.angle_beta   90.00
_cell.angle_gamma   90.00
#
_symmetry.space_group_name_H-M   'P 1'
#
loop_
_entity.id
_entity.type
_entity.pdbx_description
1 polymer ?
#
loop_
_entity_poly.entity_id
_entity_poly.type
_entity_poly.pdbx_seq_one_letter_code
_entity_poly.pdbx_strand_id
1 'polypeptide(L)'
;MSLLHSPYILYSDGNGNIFEDTSLYITGRSGWDAFEVPADEWIELPDGGSLYELPGRRGIGIDVKTGEMRLCEKGWAVAAFIPPAHTGFYLAAYETAADAPTLPLFCYTAAGWFNDKFYVPATRIEPDIRQDCAGYDQQKVNEGAAYLLKHYPNNRLVDHLMNNCALTYHCPAARNFALGRWECPVPASPACNANCVGCISLQPDEEPIVSTQDRLTFKPTPEEIVEFTVPHLETAPYPIISFGQGCEGEPLLMWETIREAIIEIRKHTKKGSININTNGSKPDAVEELCKAGLDSIRVSTNSARREIYMPYYRPNNYDFDDIVESLKIVNRHGGWTSINYFVFPG
;
A
#
# COMPACT_ATOMS: atom_id res chain seq x y z
N MET A 1 21.38 16.24 4.79
CA MET A 1 22.27 17.21 4.11
C MET A 1 21.53 17.68 2.88
N SER A 2 21.43 18.99 2.65
CA SER A 2 20.81 19.51 1.41
C SER A 2 21.73 19.17 0.22
N LEU A 3 21.16 18.70 -0.89
CA LEU A 3 21.92 18.41 -2.10
C LEU A 3 22.52 19.70 -2.68
N LEU A 4 23.72 19.61 -3.27
CA LEU A 4 24.40 20.77 -3.89
C LEU A 4 23.68 21.27 -5.16
N HIS A 5 22.99 20.37 -5.85
CA HIS A 5 22.12 20.62 -6.98
C HIS A 5 21.08 19.48 -7.07
N SER A 6 20.04 19.67 -7.88
CA SER A 6 19.06 18.60 -8.17
C SER A 6 19.75 17.37 -8.78
N PRO A 7 19.33 16.13 -8.50
CA PRO A 7 19.86 14.94 -9.14
C PRO A 7 19.74 14.98 -10.67
N TYR A 8 20.49 14.15 -11.38
CA TYR A 8 20.36 14.01 -12.83
C TYR A 8 19.15 13.15 -13.19
N ILE A 9 18.51 13.47 -14.31
CA ILE A 9 17.42 12.66 -14.85
C ILE A 9 17.92 11.27 -15.24
N LEU A 10 17.09 10.27 -14.99
CA LEU A 10 17.33 8.88 -15.37
C LEU A 10 16.61 8.54 -16.67
N TYR A 11 17.19 7.65 -17.48
CA TYR A 11 16.56 7.07 -18.64
C TYR A 11 16.84 5.57 -18.76
N SER A 12 15.87 4.81 -19.27
CA SER A 12 16.01 3.38 -19.62
C SER A 12 16.33 3.23 -21.11
N ASP A 13 17.18 2.27 -21.45
CA ASP A 13 17.42 1.85 -22.84
C ASP A 13 16.36 0.87 -23.38
N GLY A 14 15.38 0.48 -22.55
CA GLY A 14 14.35 -0.49 -22.88
C GLY A 14 14.80 -1.95 -22.82
N ASN A 15 16.04 -2.22 -22.40
CA ASN A 15 16.59 -3.56 -22.19
C ASN A 15 16.87 -3.83 -20.70
N GLY A 16 16.27 -3.04 -19.81
CA GLY A 16 16.44 -3.14 -18.36
C GLY A 16 17.67 -2.43 -17.80
N ASN A 17 18.41 -1.65 -18.62
CA ASN A 17 19.51 -0.84 -18.12
C ASN A 17 19.05 0.62 -17.92
N ILE A 18 19.46 1.20 -16.80
CA ILE A 18 19.15 2.58 -16.43
C ILE A 18 20.44 3.38 -16.39
N PHE A 19 20.40 4.58 -16.96
CA PHE A 19 21.52 5.51 -17.05
C PHE A 19 21.07 6.92 -16.65
N GLU A 20 22.01 7.75 -16.24
CA GLU A 20 21.79 9.17 -16.01
C GLU A 20 22.11 10.02 -17.25
N ASP A 21 21.32 11.07 -17.49
CA ASP A 21 21.69 12.14 -18.41
C ASP A 21 22.23 13.34 -17.65
N THR A 22 23.56 13.44 -17.58
CA THR A 22 24.26 14.55 -16.89
C THR A 22 24.05 15.93 -17.53
N SER A 23 23.39 16.01 -18.69
CA SER A 23 22.98 17.27 -19.30
C SER A 23 21.65 17.82 -18.77
N LEU A 24 20.95 17.07 -17.92
CA LEU A 24 19.61 17.38 -17.45
C LEU A 24 19.44 17.10 -15.96
N TYR A 25 18.95 18.08 -15.20
CA TYR A 25 18.43 17.86 -13.86
C TYR A 25 17.01 17.29 -13.91
N ILE A 26 16.70 16.36 -13.00
CA ILE A 26 15.36 15.77 -12.88
C ILE A 26 14.35 16.81 -12.41
N THR A 27 13.13 16.69 -12.93
CA THR A 27 11.95 17.45 -12.48
C THR A 27 10.89 16.53 -11.87
N GLY A 28 10.02 17.10 -11.05
CA GLY A 28 8.85 16.43 -10.49
C GLY A 28 7.57 16.94 -11.14
N ARG A 29 6.58 16.07 -11.33
CA ARG A 29 5.25 16.43 -11.82
C ARG A 29 4.24 16.51 -10.69
N SER A 30 3.48 17.60 -10.66
CA SER A 30 2.26 17.74 -9.87
C SER A 30 1.11 18.08 -10.82
N GLY A 31 0.08 17.24 -10.85
CA GLY A 31 -1.00 17.33 -11.82
C GLY A 31 -0.46 17.19 -13.25
N TRP A 32 -0.60 18.24 -14.04
CA TRP A 32 -0.19 18.26 -15.45
C TRP A 32 1.15 18.98 -15.69
N ASP A 33 1.69 19.63 -14.67
CA ASP A 33 2.82 20.53 -14.82
C ASP A 33 4.10 19.93 -14.22
N ALA A 34 5.23 20.19 -14.87
CA ALA A 34 6.56 19.83 -14.39
C ALA A 34 7.16 21.00 -13.58
N PHE A 35 7.81 20.68 -12.47
CA PHE A 35 8.39 21.63 -11.54
C PHE A 35 9.81 21.23 -11.17
N GLU A 36 10.64 22.23 -10.88
CA GLU A 36 11.86 22.01 -10.13
C GLU A 36 11.51 21.50 -8.72
N VAL A 37 12.18 20.45 -8.29
CA VAL A 37 11.99 19.88 -6.94
C VAL A 37 12.96 20.56 -5.97
N PRO A 38 12.49 21.12 -4.85
CA PRO A 38 13.33 21.68 -3.80
C PRO A 38 14.44 20.74 -3.32
N ALA A 39 15.65 21.29 -3.11
CA ALA A 39 16.84 20.52 -2.77
C ALA A 39 16.76 19.79 -1.41
N ASP A 40 15.84 20.19 -0.53
CA ASP A 40 15.58 19.63 0.79
C ASP A 40 14.45 18.58 0.81
N GLU A 41 13.76 18.36 -0.31
CA GLU A 41 12.72 17.35 -0.46
C GLU A 41 13.23 16.00 -0.95
N TRP A 42 14.51 15.92 -1.33
CA TRP A 42 15.15 14.70 -1.80
C TRP A 42 15.66 13.84 -0.64
N ILE A 43 15.26 12.56 -0.64
CA ILE A 43 15.87 11.51 0.17
C ILE A 43 16.48 10.44 -0.74
N GLU A 44 17.48 9.72 -0.23
CA GLU A 44 17.95 8.50 -0.88
C GLU A 44 16.78 7.53 -1.03
N LEU A 45 16.67 6.87 -2.19
CA LEU A 45 15.64 5.85 -2.42
C LEU A 45 15.72 4.81 -1.30
N PRO A 46 14.68 4.69 -0.45
CA PRO A 46 14.78 3.81 0.71
C PRO A 46 14.88 2.34 0.31
N ASP A 47 15.51 1.53 1.16
CA ASP A 47 15.65 0.09 0.95
C ASP A 47 14.31 -0.60 0.67
N GLY A 48 14.27 -1.42 -0.38
CA GLY A 48 13.05 -2.06 -0.88
C GLY A 48 12.27 -1.22 -1.90
N GLY A 49 12.75 -0.01 -2.22
CA GLY A 49 12.31 0.73 -3.39
C GLY A 49 12.77 0.07 -4.69
N SER A 50 12.02 0.31 -5.76
CA SER A 50 12.28 -0.25 -7.09
C SER A 50 12.19 0.84 -8.15
N LEU A 51 12.96 0.69 -9.23
CA LEU A 51 12.87 1.57 -10.39
C LEU A 51 11.99 0.93 -11.46
N TYR A 52 11.22 1.78 -12.14
CA TYR A 52 10.34 1.39 -13.24
C TYR A 52 10.70 2.20 -14.48
N GLU A 53 10.93 1.50 -15.57
CA GLU A 53 10.90 2.12 -16.89
C GLU A 53 9.46 2.46 -17.27
N LEU A 54 9.29 3.55 -18.03
CA LEU A 54 8.01 4.03 -18.52
C LEU A 54 8.01 3.98 -20.05
N PRO A 55 7.69 2.83 -20.67
CA PRO A 55 7.76 2.67 -22.12
C PRO A 55 6.94 3.73 -22.86
N GLY A 56 7.50 4.23 -23.96
CA GLY A 56 6.89 5.26 -24.80
C GLY A 56 6.79 6.64 -24.16
N ARG A 57 7.46 6.89 -23.02
CA ARG A 57 7.46 8.18 -22.34
C ARG A 57 8.87 8.75 -22.28
N ARG A 58 9.01 10.05 -22.55
CA ARG A 58 10.30 10.77 -22.50
C ARG A 58 10.32 11.68 -21.29
N GLY A 59 11.34 11.57 -20.47
CA GLY A 59 11.44 12.35 -19.22
C GLY A 59 11.61 13.84 -19.52
N ILE A 60 11.02 14.70 -18.69
CA ILE A 60 11.20 16.15 -18.76
C ILE A 60 12.28 16.54 -17.73
N GLY A 61 13.31 17.23 -18.18
CA GLY A 61 14.42 17.70 -17.33
C GLY A 61 14.72 19.17 -17.56
N ILE A 62 15.48 19.77 -16.63
CA ILE A 62 16.01 21.13 -16.76
C ILE A 62 17.45 21.05 -17.29
N ASP A 63 17.74 21.73 -18.40
CA ASP A 63 19.08 21.76 -18.97
C ASP A 63 20.09 22.42 -18.03
N VAL A 64 21.18 21.71 -17.74
CA VAL A 64 22.20 22.16 -16.76
C VAL A 64 22.95 23.43 -17.20
N LYS A 65 22.90 23.80 -18.48
CA LYS A 65 23.56 25.00 -19.02
C LYS A 65 22.59 26.16 -19.20
N THR A 66 21.41 25.90 -19.76
CA THR A 66 20.46 26.97 -20.11
C THR A 66 19.42 27.24 -19.03
N GLY A 67 19.14 26.26 -18.15
CA GLY A 67 18.05 26.32 -17.18
C GLY A 67 16.66 26.13 -17.79
N GLU A 68 16.56 25.81 -19.08
CA GLU A 68 15.28 25.59 -19.76
C GLU A 68 14.84 24.13 -19.64
N MET A 69 13.51 23.91 -19.56
CA MET A 69 12.96 22.56 -19.59
C MET A 69 12.99 21.98 -21.00
N ARG A 70 13.42 20.72 -21.12
CA ARG A 70 13.37 19.95 -22.37
C ARG A 70 13.24 18.46 -22.11
N LEU A 71 12.91 17.72 -23.16
CA LEU A 71 12.86 16.27 -23.12
C LEU A 71 14.25 15.64 -23.04
N CYS A 72 14.34 14.53 -22.34
CA CYS A 72 15.43 13.57 -22.43
C CYS A 72 15.21 12.67 -23.66
N GLU A 73 16.06 12.83 -24.67
CA GLU A 73 15.97 12.12 -25.95
C GLU A 73 16.76 10.80 -25.97
N LYS A 74 17.41 10.42 -24.86
CA LYS A 74 18.31 9.26 -24.78
C LYS A 74 17.60 7.93 -24.56
N GLY A 75 16.35 7.95 -24.10
CA GLY A 75 15.62 6.73 -23.76
C GLY A 75 14.28 7.01 -23.10
N TRP A 76 13.73 5.99 -22.45
CA TRP A 76 12.45 6.08 -21.75
C TRP A 76 12.61 6.70 -20.37
N ALA A 77 11.59 7.42 -19.92
CA ALA A 77 11.54 7.96 -18.57
C ALA A 77 11.61 6.83 -17.52
N VAL A 78 12.20 7.15 -16.37
CA VAL A 78 12.30 6.26 -15.22
C VAL A 78 11.57 6.88 -14.03
N ALA A 79 10.83 6.05 -13.31
CA ALA A 79 10.18 6.39 -12.05
C ALA A 79 10.66 5.46 -10.94
N ALA A 80 10.32 5.78 -9.69
CA ALA A 80 10.53 4.93 -8.55
C ALA A 80 9.22 4.58 -7.84
N PHE A 81 9.14 3.32 -7.41
CA PHE A 81 8.25 2.90 -6.33
C PHE A 81 8.97 3.08 -5.00
N ILE A 82 8.36 3.86 -4.12
CA ILE A 82 8.83 4.05 -2.76
C ILE A 82 8.22 2.97 -1.85
N PRO A 83 9.01 2.36 -0.96
CA PRO A 83 8.51 1.34 -0.05
C PRO A 83 7.55 1.94 1.00
N PRO A 84 6.83 1.09 1.76
CA PRO A 84 6.01 1.53 2.89
C PRO A 84 6.75 2.49 3.84
N ALA A 85 5.97 3.16 4.69
CA ALA A 85 6.43 4.22 5.61
C ALA A 85 6.84 5.56 4.98
N HIS A 86 6.84 5.68 3.64
CA HIS A 86 7.22 6.91 2.93
C HIS A 86 6.06 7.46 2.11
N THR A 87 6.04 8.79 1.91
CA THR A 87 5.09 9.50 1.06
C THR A 87 5.86 10.30 0.02
N GLY A 88 5.55 10.07 -1.26
CA GLY A 88 6.15 10.77 -2.39
C GLY A 88 5.43 12.07 -2.68
N PHE A 89 6.18 13.09 -3.10
CA PHE A 89 5.66 14.44 -3.33
C PHE A 89 5.38 14.73 -4.79
N TYR A 90 6.06 14.05 -5.72
CA TYR A 90 5.92 14.30 -7.16
C TYR A 90 5.90 13.00 -7.95
N LEU A 91 5.13 13.00 -9.03
CA LEU A 91 5.19 11.96 -10.06
C LEU A 91 6.41 12.20 -10.97
N ALA A 92 6.86 11.16 -11.68
CA ALA A 92 7.81 11.33 -12.76
C ALA A 92 7.22 12.27 -13.83
N ALA A 93 8.01 13.28 -14.21
CA ALA A 93 7.64 14.21 -15.27
C ALA A 93 8.05 13.65 -16.63
N TYR A 94 7.08 13.48 -17.52
CA TYR A 94 7.31 12.94 -18.84
C TYR A 94 6.29 13.45 -19.86
N GLU A 95 6.69 13.41 -21.14
CA GLU A 95 5.77 13.48 -22.27
C GLU A 95 5.44 12.06 -22.76
N THR A 96 4.17 11.81 -23.06
CA THR A 96 3.67 10.49 -23.48
C THR A 96 3.52 10.44 -25.00
N ALA A 97 4.18 9.48 -25.65
CA ALA A 97 3.98 9.24 -27.08
C ALA A 97 2.58 8.69 -27.38
N ALA A 98 2.12 8.90 -28.61
CA ALA A 98 0.76 8.50 -29.03
C ALA A 98 0.51 6.99 -28.96
N ASP A 99 1.56 6.17 -29.06
CA ASP A 99 1.55 4.71 -29.01
C ASP A 99 2.03 4.15 -27.66
N ALA A 100 2.25 5.00 -26.67
CA ALA A 100 2.72 4.57 -25.36
C ALA A 100 1.68 3.65 -24.68
N PRO A 101 2.08 2.51 -24.11
CA PRO A 101 1.15 1.60 -23.47
C PRO A 101 0.56 2.21 -22.19
N THR A 102 -0.62 1.71 -21.81
CA THR A 102 -1.18 1.92 -20.48
C THR A 102 -0.28 1.28 -19.43
N LEU A 103 0.08 2.04 -18.41
CA LEU A 103 0.90 1.56 -17.31
C LEU A 103 0.03 0.88 -16.24
N PRO A 104 0.55 -0.13 -15.53
CA PRO A 104 -0.11 -0.68 -14.35
C PRO A 104 -0.38 0.37 -13.26
N LEU A 105 -1.22 0.03 -12.29
CA LEU A 105 -1.54 0.93 -11.17
C LEU A 105 -0.46 0.93 -10.09
N PHE A 106 0.66 1.60 -10.37
CA PHE A 106 1.71 1.87 -9.39
C PHE A 106 1.90 3.35 -9.11
N CYS A 107 2.59 3.64 -8.01
CA CYS A 107 3.07 4.99 -7.72
C CYS A 107 4.35 5.23 -8.53
N TYR A 108 4.27 6.12 -9.51
CA TYR A 108 5.39 6.48 -10.39
C TYR A 108 6.07 7.77 -9.90
N THR A 109 6.78 7.68 -8.77
CA THR A 109 7.46 8.83 -8.16
C THR A 109 8.63 9.28 -9.03
N ALA A 110 8.92 10.59 -9.08
CA ALA A 110 10.14 11.07 -9.74
C ALA A 110 11.39 10.43 -9.11
N ALA A 111 12.37 10.08 -9.95
CA ALA A 111 13.61 9.45 -9.52
C ALA A 111 14.79 10.07 -10.26
N GLY A 112 15.85 10.37 -9.53
CA GLY A 112 17.08 10.91 -10.09
C GLY A 112 18.31 10.25 -9.51
N TRP A 113 19.45 10.50 -10.16
CA TRP A 113 20.74 9.91 -9.78
C TRP A 113 21.77 10.98 -9.44
N PHE A 114 22.48 10.77 -8.34
CA PHE A 114 23.58 11.64 -7.95
C PHE A 114 24.54 10.92 -7.00
N ASN A 115 25.85 11.08 -7.19
CA ASN A 115 26.89 10.51 -6.31
C ASN A 115 26.65 9.04 -5.94
N ASP A 116 26.50 8.18 -6.95
CA ASP A 116 26.33 6.74 -6.82
C ASP A 116 25.06 6.29 -6.07
N LYS A 117 24.05 7.16 -6.02
CA LYS A 117 22.80 6.92 -5.29
C LYS A 117 21.57 7.38 -6.07
N PHE A 118 20.48 6.65 -5.88
CA PHE A 118 19.16 7.05 -6.33
C PHE A 118 18.50 7.97 -5.30
N TYR A 119 17.83 9.01 -5.77
CA TYR A 119 17.09 9.95 -4.95
C TYR A 119 15.64 10.06 -5.43
N VAL A 120 14.74 10.24 -4.48
CA VAL A 120 13.30 10.45 -4.69
C VAL A 120 12.82 11.62 -3.84
N PRO A 121 11.84 12.41 -4.33
CA PRO A 121 11.25 13.46 -3.53
C PRO A 121 10.17 12.88 -2.63
N ALA A 122 10.53 12.60 -1.38
CA ALA A 122 9.67 11.91 -0.44
C ALA A 122 10.07 12.20 1.00
N THR A 123 9.16 11.95 1.93
CA THR A 123 9.47 11.92 3.36
C THR A 123 9.03 10.61 3.99
N ARG A 124 9.76 10.17 5.00
CA ARG A 124 9.29 9.12 5.91
C ARG A 124 8.21 9.71 6.81
N ILE A 125 7.05 9.04 6.89
CA ILE A 125 5.90 9.42 7.70
C ILE A 125 5.64 8.46 8.86
N GLU A 126 6.21 7.25 8.82
CA GLU A 126 6.03 6.22 9.84
C GLU A 126 7.41 5.80 10.39
N PRO A 127 7.77 6.18 11.63
CA PRO A 127 9.05 5.78 12.22
C PRO A 127 9.14 4.29 12.60
N ASP A 128 8.01 3.58 12.71
CA ASP A 128 8.02 2.15 13.04
C ASP A 128 8.68 1.33 11.92
N ILE A 129 9.52 0.38 12.30
CA ILE A 129 10.34 -0.46 11.41
C ILE A 129 9.63 -1.73 10.96
N ARG A 130 8.41 -1.99 11.45
CA ARG A 130 7.70 -3.26 11.25
C ARG A 130 7.52 -3.70 9.81
N GLN A 131 7.50 -2.73 8.88
CA GLN A 131 7.33 -2.97 7.45
C GLN A 131 8.58 -2.63 6.63
N ASP A 132 9.70 -2.30 7.28
CA ASP A 132 10.94 -1.97 6.60
C ASP A 132 11.54 -3.20 5.92
N CYS A 133 11.99 -3.04 4.67
CA CYS A 133 12.51 -4.14 3.85
C CYS A 133 13.67 -4.89 4.52
N ALA A 134 14.58 -4.15 5.16
CA ALA A 134 15.75 -4.70 5.86
C ALA A 134 15.40 -5.71 6.96
N GLY A 135 14.17 -5.67 7.48
CA GLY A 135 13.70 -6.59 8.51
C GLY A 135 13.41 -8.01 8.00
N TYR A 136 13.39 -8.25 6.69
CA TYR A 136 12.93 -9.52 6.11
C TYR A 136 14.04 -10.36 5.50
N ASP A 137 14.40 -11.43 6.19
CA ASP A 137 15.25 -12.51 5.69
C ASP A 137 14.40 -13.51 4.89
N GLN A 138 14.63 -13.61 3.58
CA GLN A 138 13.79 -14.43 2.70
C GLN A 138 13.87 -15.93 3.04
N GLN A 139 15.01 -16.43 3.52
CA GLN A 139 15.13 -17.82 3.90
C GLN A 139 14.23 -18.12 5.10
N LYS A 140 14.24 -17.25 6.12
CA LYS A 140 13.38 -17.40 7.30
C LYS A 140 11.90 -17.27 6.96
N VAL A 141 11.54 -16.38 6.03
CA VAL A 141 10.17 -16.27 5.53
C VAL A 141 9.72 -17.58 4.87
N ASN A 142 10.56 -18.18 4.03
CA ASN A 142 10.26 -19.45 3.37
C ASN A 142 10.09 -20.60 4.38
N GLU A 143 10.99 -20.69 5.37
CA GLU A 143 10.92 -21.68 6.45
C GLU A 143 9.65 -21.51 7.30
N GLY A 144 9.32 -20.27 7.67
CA GLY A 144 8.12 -19.92 8.42
C GLY A 144 6.84 -20.23 7.64
N ALA A 145 6.81 -19.93 6.35
CA ALA A 145 5.68 -20.27 5.49
C ALA A 145 5.47 -21.78 5.38
N ALA A 146 6.54 -22.55 5.17
CA ALA A 146 6.48 -24.01 5.14
C ALA A 146 6.03 -24.59 6.49
N TYR A 147 6.48 -24.00 7.60
CA TYR A 147 6.02 -24.36 8.94
C TYR A 147 4.51 -24.14 9.08
N LEU A 148 4.01 -22.94 8.76
CA LEU A 148 2.59 -22.59 8.90
C LEU A 148 1.70 -23.48 8.03
N LEU A 149 2.05 -23.69 6.75
CA LEU A 149 1.30 -24.57 5.85
C LEU A 149 1.22 -26.02 6.38
N LYS A 150 2.28 -26.50 7.02
CA LYS A 150 2.30 -27.84 7.62
C LYS A 150 1.43 -27.93 8.89
N HIS A 151 1.40 -26.87 9.71
CA HIS A 151 0.67 -26.87 10.98
C HIS A 151 -0.82 -26.56 10.81
N TYR A 152 -1.20 -25.86 9.74
CA TYR A 152 -2.57 -25.50 9.42
C TYR A 152 -3.00 -26.02 8.04
N PRO A 153 -2.91 -27.34 7.78
CA PRO A 153 -3.03 -27.90 6.42
C PRO A 153 -4.43 -27.77 5.81
N ASN A 154 -5.45 -27.51 6.63
CA ASN A 154 -6.84 -27.36 6.18
C ASN A 154 -7.34 -25.92 6.26
N ASN A 155 -6.50 -24.98 6.71
CA ASN A 155 -6.90 -23.59 6.90
C ASN A 155 -6.65 -22.79 5.61
N ARG A 156 -7.73 -22.40 4.94
CA ARG A 156 -7.64 -21.71 3.64
C ARG A 156 -7.04 -20.31 3.76
N LEU A 157 -7.20 -19.65 4.90
CA LEU A 157 -6.57 -18.35 5.14
C LEU A 157 -5.06 -18.48 5.24
N VAL A 158 -4.55 -19.45 6.01
CA VAL A 158 -3.11 -19.68 6.12
C VAL A 158 -2.50 -20.04 4.77
N ASP A 159 -3.18 -20.89 3.99
CA ASP A 159 -2.77 -21.21 2.61
C ASP A 159 -2.64 -19.96 1.73
N HIS A 160 -3.70 -19.13 1.69
CA HIS A 160 -3.71 -17.87 0.95
C HIS A 160 -2.63 -16.89 1.42
N LEU A 161 -2.46 -16.73 2.73
CA LEU A 161 -1.49 -15.82 3.31
C LEU A 161 -0.06 -16.23 2.97
N MET A 162 0.24 -17.53 2.98
CA MET A 162 1.60 -18.00 2.70
C MET A 162 1.88 -18.03 1.20
N ASN A 163 1.05 -18.71 0.41
CA ASN A 163 1.31 -18.92 -1.01
C ASN A 163 1.15 -17.63 -1.83
N ASN A 164 0.07 -16.88 -1.60
CA ASN A 164 -0.21 -15.69 -2.40
C ASN A 164 0.45 -14.45 -1.77
N CYS A 165 0.21 -14.20 -0.48
CA CYS A 165 0.62 -12.94 0.11
C CYS A 165 2.13 -12.89 0.45
N ALA A 166 2.65 -13.84 1.23
CA ALA A 166 4.03 -13.79 1.71
C ALA A 166 5.05 -14.16 0.61
N LEU A 167 4.78 -15.23 -0.14
CA LEU A 167 5.72 -15.79 -1.11
C LEU A 167 5.59 -15.21 -2.52
N THR A 168 4.39 -14.79 -2.94
CA THR A 168 4.17 -14.23 -4.29
C THR A 168 4.13 -12.71 -4.29
N TYR A 169 3.27 -12.09 -3.50
CA TYR A 169 3.14 -10.62 -3.45
C TYR A 169 4.18 -9.93 -2.54
N HIS A 170 4.94 -10.72 -1.77
CA HIS A 170 5.89 -10.23 -0.76
C HIS A 170 5.27 -9.25 0.25
N CYS A 171 4.00 -9.46 0.60
CA CYS A 171 3.24 -8.63 1.52
C CYS A 171 3.93 -8.53 2.91
N PRO A 172 4.30 -7.32 3.37
CA PRO A 172 4.98 -7.12 4.65
C PRO A 172 4.30 -7.78 5.85
N ALA A 173 2.96 -7.66 5.95
CA ALA A 173 2.18 -8.25 7.04
C ALA A 173 2.20 -9.79 6.99
N ALA A 174 2.04 -10.39 5.81
CA ALA A 174 2.07 -11.84 5.67
C ALA A 174 3.47 -12.42 5.97
N ARG A 175 4.53 -11.70 5.56
CA ARG A 175 5.92 -12.05 5.90
C ARG A 175 6.18 -11.91 7.40
N ASN A 176 5.60 -10.91 8.07
CA ASN A 176 5.68 -10.78 9.53
C ASN A 176 5.00 -11.93 10.26
N PHE A 177 3.84 -12.37 9.79
CA PHE A 177 3.19 -13.57 10.30
C PHE A 177 4.05 -14.83 10.10
N ALA A 178 4.65 -15.02 8.92
CA ALA A 178 5.59 -16.12 8.67
C ALA A 178 6.82 -16.08 9.62
N LEU A 179 7.26 -14.89 10.01
CA LEU A 179 8.34 -14.67 10.96
C LEU A 179 7.89 -14.70 12.44
N GLY A 180 6.60 -14.94 12.72
CA GLY A 180 6.04 -15.02 14.06
C GLY A 180 6.13 -13.72 14.87
N ARG A 181 6.00 -12.56 14.20
CA ARG A 181 6.14 -11.24 14.85
C ARG A 181 5.09 -10.23 14.42
N TRP A 182 4.79 -9.27 15.31
CA TRP A 182 4.06 -8.05 15.01
C TRP A 182 2.65 -8.28 14.42
N GLU A 183 2.38 -7.73 13.23
CA GLU A 183 1.09 -7.77 12.56
C GLU A 183 0.88 -9.08 11.82
N CYS A 184 -0.28 -9.71 12.06
CA CYS A 184 -0.80 -10.86 11.35
C CYS A 184 -2.05 -10.44 10.55
N PRO A 185 -2.01 -10.52 9.21
CA PRO A 185 -3.13 -10.11 8.36
C PRO A 185 -4.25 -11.15 8.34
N VAL A 186 -5.51 -10.71 8.32
CA VAL A 186 -6.71 -11.57 8.31
C VAL A 186 -7.68 -11.10 7.22
N PRO A 187 -7.46 -11.47 5.95
CA PRO A 187 -8.40 -11.16 4.89
C PRO A 187 -9.73 -11.89 5.11
N ALA A 188 -10.85 -11.18 5.00
CA ALA A 188 -12.18 -11.71 5.32
C ALA A 188 -13.19 -11.61 4.17
N SER A 189 -13.06 -10.62 3.29
CA SER A 189 -14.13 -10.23 2.37
C SER A 189 -13.78 -10.43 0.89
N PRO A 190 -14.49 -11.31 0.17
CA PRO A 190 -14.34 -11.43 -1.29
C PRO A 190 -15.02 -10.29 -2.07
N ALA A 191 -15.77 -9.41 -1.39
CA ALA A 191 -16.62 -8.40 -2.02
C ALA A 191 -16.31 -6.99 -1.49
N CYS A 192 -16.60 -5.97 -2.28
CA CYS A 192 -16.44 -4.57 -1.88
C CYS A 192 -17.70 -3.79 -2.26
N ASN A 193 -18.06 -2.79 -1.44
CA ASN A 193 -19.15 -1.86 -1.70
C ASN A 193 -18.65 -0.52 -2.27
N ALA A 194 -17.41 -0.46 -2.75
CA ALA A 194 -16.82 0.69 -3.43
C ALA A 194 -16.27 0.28 -4.80
N ASN A 195 -16.44 1.13 -5.80
CA ASN A 195 -15.93 0.92 -7.16
C ASN A 195 -14.75 1.87 -7.41
N CYS A 196 -13.73 1.78 -6.55
CA CYS A 196 -12.60 2.70 -6.54
C CYS A 196 -11.90 2.76 -7.91
N VAL A 197 -11.61 3.96 -8.40
CA VAL A 197 -10.92 4.17 -9.69
C VAL A 197 -9.58 3.43 -9.77
N GLY A 198 -8.82 3.39 -8.67
CA GLY A 198 -7.52 2.71 -8.58
C GLY A 198 -7.54 1.46 -7.71
N CYS A 199 -8.57 0.62 -7.79
CA CYS A 199 -8.69 -0.57 -6.95
C CYS A 199 -7.58 -1.60 -7.23
N ILE A 200 -6.70 -1.85 -6.26
CA ILE A 200 -5.57 -2.78 -6.44
C ILE A 200 -5.99 -4.26 -6.49
N SER A 201 -7.22 -4.57 -6.07
CA SER A 201 -7.70 -5.94 -5.90
C SER A 201 -8.79 -6.38 -6.87
N LEU A 202 -9.32 -5.45 -7.66
CA LEU A 202 -10.29 -5.76 -8.69
C LEU A 202 -10.22 -4.69 -9.77
N GLN A 203 -9.98 -5.13 -11.00
CA GLN A 203 -10.08 -4.33 -12.21
C GLN A 203 -11.21 -4.91 -13.07
N PRO A 204 -11.96 -4.09 -13.82
CA PRO A 204 -12.94 -4.59 -14.78
C PRO A 204 -12.29 -5.51 -15.82
N ASP A 205 -12.98 -6.57 -16.24
CA ASP A 205 -12.45 -7.55 -17.19
C ASP A 205 -12.15 -6.93 -18.57
N GLU A 206 -12.78 -5.81 -18.90
CA GLU A 206 -12.57 -5.08 -20.15
C GLU A 206 -11.31 -4.19 -20.15
N GLU A 207 -10.71 -3.94 -18.99
CA GLU A 207 -9.51 -3.10 -18.86
C GLU A 207 -8.23 -3.92 -19.04
N PRO A 208 -7.20 -3.39 -19.75
CA PRO A 208 -5.92 -4.08 -19.90
C PRO A 208 -5.07 -4.07 -18.62
N ILE A 209 -5.50 -3.31 -17.60
CA ILE A 209 -4.81 -3.19 -16.32
C ILE A 209 -5.18 -4.38 -15.44
N VAL A 210 -4.19 -5.14 -15.01
CA VAL A 210 -4.37 -6.25 -14.08
C VAL A 210 -4.29 -5.78 -12.62
N SER A 211 -5.03 -6.45 -11.74
CA SER A 211 -4.94 -6.24 -10.30
C SER A 211 -3.56 -6.68 -9.80
N THR A 212 -2.98 -5.92 -8.88
CA THR A 212 -1.67 -6.27 -8.30
C THR A 212 -1.79 -7.32 -7.19
N GLN A 213 -2.97 -7.45 -6.58
CA GLN A 213 -3.26 -8.40 -5.50
C GLN A 213 -4.68 -8.91 -5.62
N ASP A 214 -4.88 -10.15 -6.05
CA ASP A 214 -6.23 -10.65 -6.32
C ASP A 214 -7.04 -10.83 -5.03
N ARG A 215 -8.35 -10.55 -5.12
CA ARG A 215 -9.27 -10.78 -4.00
C ARG A 215 -9.32 -12.25 -3.61
N LEU A 216 -9.46 -12.48 -2.32
CA LEU A 216 -9.90 -13.74 -1.74
C LEU A 216 -11.15 -14.24 -2.48
N THR A 217 -11.18 -15.52 -2.83
CA THR A 217 -12.30 -16.14 -3.58
C THR A 217 -13.30 -16.88 -2.69
N PHE A 218 -13.11 -16.82 -1.38
CA PHE A 218 -13.95 -17.50 -0.40
C PHE A 218 -14.28 -16.58 0.78
N LYS A 219 -15.24 -16.99 1.59
CA LYS A 219 -15.54 -16.39 2.89
C LYS A 219 -14.95 -17.30 3.97
N PRO A 220 -14.02 -16.82 4.82
CA PRO A 220 -13.51 -17.63 5.92
C PRO A 220 -14.59 -17.82 6.98
N THR A 221 -14.46 -18.88 7.78
CA THR A 221 -15.27 -19.04 8.98
C THR A 221 -14.61 -18.40 10.20
N PRO A 222 -15.35 -18.09 11.29
CA PRO A 222 -14.75 -17.63 12.53
C PRO A 222 -13.70 -18.61 13.08
N GLU A 223 -13.90 -19.91 12.92
CA GLU A 223 -12.96 -20.95 13.37
C GLU A 223 -11.64 -20.89 12.60
N GLU A 224 -11.69 -20.72 11.27
CA GLU A 224 -10.48 -20.54 10.45
C GLU A 224 -9.70 -19.31 10.90
N ILE A 225 -10.37 -18.22 11.28
CA ILE A 225 -9.72 -17.00 11.79
C ILE A 225 -9.07 -17.27 13.16
N VAL A 226 -9.83 -17.86 14.09
CA VAL A 226 -9.39 -18.10 15.48
C VAL A 226 -8.18 -19.03 15.53
N GLU A 227 -8.15 -20.06 14.67
CA GLU A 227 -7.17 -21.15 14.69
C GLU A 227 -5.71 -20.68 14.66
N PHE A 228 -5.39 -19.66 13.85
CA PHE A 228 -4.03 -19.13 13.74
C PHE A 228 -3.83 -17.79 14.48
N THR A 229 -4.90 -17.00 14.68
CA THR A 229 -4.79 -15.67 15.31
C THR A 229 -4.58 -15.77 16.82
N VAL A 230 -5.22 -16.71 17.52
CA VAL A 230 -5.02 -16.88 18.97
C VAL A 230 -3.57 -17.26 19.31
N PRO A 231 -2.96 -18.28 18.68
CA PRO A 231 -1.54 -18.59 18.90
C PRO A 231 -0.62 -17.41 18.59
N HIS A 232 -0.89 -16.65 17.51
CA HIS A 232 -0.11 -15.46 17.16
C HIS A 232 -0.19 -14.39 18.25
N LEU A 233 -1.41 -14.04 18.70
CA LEU A 233 -1.64 -13.06 19.76
C LEU A 233 -0.98 -13.44 21.10
N GLU A 234 -0.86 -14.74 21.38
CA GLU A 234 -0.24 -15.22 22.62
C GLU A 234 1.29 -15.14 22.62
N THR A 235 1.91 -15.27 21.44
CA THR A 235 3.35 -15.57 21.32
C THR A 235 4.15 -14.47 20.61
N ALA A 236 3.58 -13.76 19.64
CA ALA A 236 4.31 -12.76 18.88
C ALA A 236 4.62 -11.51 19.73
N PRO A 237 5.79 -10.88 19.55
CA PRO A 237 6.08 -9.59 20.19
C PRO A 237 5.20 -8.49 19.59
N TYR A 238 4.67 -7.61 20.45
CA TYR A 238 3.74 -6.52 20.09
C TYR A 238 2.64 -6.99 19.11
N PRO A 239 1.86 -8.02 19.49
CA PRO A 239 1.04 -8.73 18.53
C PRO A 239 -0.17 -7.90 18.11
N ILE A 240 -0.41 -7.86 16.81
CA ILE A 240 -1.58 -7.23 16.19
C ILE A 240 -2.18 -8.24 15.23
N ILE A 241 -3.49 -8.35 15.18
CA ILE A 241 -4.19 -8.93 14.03
C ILE A 241 -4.96 -7.83 13.33
N SER A 242 -4.95 -7.84 12.00
CA SER A 242 -5.61 -6.81 11.19
C SER A 242 -6.53 -7.43 10.16
N PHE A 243 -7.82 -7.11 10.23
CA PHE A 243 -8.73 -7.27 9.11
C PHE A 243 -8.50 -6.15 8.08
N GLY A 244 -8.88 -6.33 6.82
CA GLY A 244 -8.69 -5.33 5.78
C GLY A 244 -7.32 -5.39 5.14
N GLN A 245 -7.18 -6.20 4.11
CA GLN A 245 -5.93 -6.45 3.40
C GLN A 245 -6.03 -6.09 1.91
N GLY A 246 -4.88 -5.88 1.25
CA GLY A 246 -4.86 -5.57 -0.18
C GLY A 246 -5.40 -6.69 -1.07
N CYS A 247 -5.39 -7.93 -0.58
CA CYS A 247 -5.95 -9.11 -1.24
C CYS A 247 -7.43 -9.39 -0.88
N GLU A 248 -8.18 -8.40 -0.40
CA GLU A 248 -9.61 -8.52 -0.14
C GLU A 248 -10.40 -7.30 -0.63
N GLY A 249 -11.72 -7.36 -0.50
CA GLY A 249 -12.61 -6.23 -0.71
C GLY A 249 -12.81 -5.42 0.59
N GLU A 250 -14.06 -5.07 0.91
CA GLU A 250 -14.38 -4.31 2.12
C GLU A 250 -14.70 -5.27 3.28
N PRO A 251 -13.87 -5.32 4.35
CA PRO A 251 -14.07 -6.24 5.47
C PRO A 251 -15.34 -5.98 6.28
N LEU A 252 -15.86 -4.74 6.33
CA LEU A 252 -17.13 -4.46 7.03
C LEU A 252 -18.34 -5.17 6.43
N LEU A 253 -18.24 -5.68 5.18
CA LEU A 253 -19.29 -6.54 4.61
C LEU A 253 -19.34 -7.93 5.25
N MET A 254 -18.30 -8.29 6.00
CA MET A 254 -18.15 -9.57 6.71
C MET A 254 -18.19 -9.38 8.24
N TRP A 255 -18.78 -8.28 8.71
CA TRP A 255 -18.75 -7.89 10.13
C TRP A 255 -19.32 -8.95 11.09
N GLU A 256 -20.30 -9.76 10.67
CA GLU A 256 -20.85 -10.83 11.53
C GLU A 256 -19.80 -11.91 11.82
N THR A 257 -19.10 -12.38 10.78
CA THR A 257 -17.99 -13.33 10.89
C THR A 257 -16.85 -12.75 11.70
N ILE A 258 -16.48 -11.49 11.45
CA ILE A 258 -15.44 -10.78 12.20
C ILE A 258 -15.84 -10.67 13.68
N ARG A 259 -17.09 -10.28 13.98
CA ARG A 259 -17.61 -10.17 15.35
C ARG A 259 -17.51 -11.51 16.09
N GLU A 260 -17.95 -12.60 15.46
CA GLU A 260 -17.88 -13.94 16.03
C GLU A 260 -16.45 -14.37 16.29
N ALA A 261 -15.53 -14.11 15.35
CA ALA A 261 -14.12 -14.38 15.53
C ALA A 261 -13.52 -13.56 16.68
N ILE A 262 -13.82 -12.27 16.80
CA ILE A 262 -13.35 -11.41 17.89
C ILE A 262 -13.83 -11.94 19.24
N ILE A 263 -15.13 -12.25 19.37
CA ILE A 263 -15.70 -12.79 20.60
C ILE A 263 -14.98 -14.08 20.99
N GLU A 264 -14.76 -14.98 20.03
CA GLU A 264 -14.09 -16.25 20.30
C GLU A 264 -12.61 -16.03 20.67
N ILE A 265 -11.85 -15.24 19.91
CA ILE A 265 -10.47 -14.86 20.23
C ILE A 265 -10.36 -14.33 21.67
N ARG A 266 -11.27 -13.43 22.07
CA ARG A 266 -11.26 -12.80 23.40
C ARG A 266 -11.64 -13.74 24.54
N LYS A 267 -12.20 -14.92 24.26
CA LYS A 267 -12.33 -15.99 25.28
C LYS A 267 -11.00 -16.67 25.58
N HIS A 268 -10.12 -16.79 24.58
CA HIS A 268 -8.83 -17.47 24.72
C HIS A 268 -7.71 -16.53 25.16
N THR A 269 -7.72 -15.28 24.70
CA THR A 269 -6.65 -14.31 25.00
C THR A 269 -7.13 -12.87 25.11
N LYS A 270 -6.50 -12.13 26.03
CA LYS A 270 -6.61 -10.65 26.15
C LYS A 270 -5.40 -9.92 25.58
N LYS A 271 -4.42 -10.64 25.03
CA LYS A 271 -3.19 -10.04 24.50
C LYS A 271 -3.43 -9.48 23.09
N GLY A 272 -2.61 -8.49 22.77
CA GLY A 272 -2.54 -7.85 21.46
C GLY A 272 -3.78 -7.06 21.06
N SER A 273 -3.65 -6.37 19.93
CA SER A 273 -4.69 -5.49 19.39
C SER A 273 -5.34 -6.09 18.16
N ILE A 274 -6.64 -5.86 18.02
CA ILE A 274 -7.44 -6.22 16.85
C ILE A 274 -7.75 -4.91 16.09
N ASN A 275 -7.22 -4.81 14.88
CA ASN A 275 -7.41 -3.68 13.97
C ASN A 275 -8.28 -4.09 12.76
N ILE A 276 -8.93 -3.12 12.13
CA ILE A 276 -9.55 -3.28 10.82
C ILE A 276 -9.19 -2.10 9.92
N ASN A 277 -8.57 -2.39 8.78
CA ASN A 277 -8.41 -1.43 7.69
C ASN A 277 -9.68 -1.45 6.83
N THR A 278 -10.32 -0.32 6.60
CA THR A 278 -11.65 -0.28 5.97
C THR A 278 -11.86 1.01 5.19
N ASN A 279 -12.84 1.06 4.31
CA ASN A 279 -13.36 2.32 3.77
C ASN A 279 -14.30 3.06 4.77
N GLY A 280 -14.66 2.44 5.90
CA GLY A 280 -15.52 3.04 6.94
C GLY A 280 -17.00 3.12 6.57
N SER A 281 -17.44 2.40 5.54
CA SER A 281 -18.77 2.51 4.92
C SER A 281 -19.96 2.03 5.76
N LYS A 282 -19.73 1.42 6.93
CA LYS A 282 -20.80 0.72 7.66
C LYS A 282 -20.76 1.01 9.17
N PRO A 283 -21.30 2.15 9.63
CA PRO A 283 -21.22 2.58 11.02
C PRO A 283 -21.85 1.60 12.02
N ASP A 284 -22.99 1.02 11.66
CA ASP A 284 -23.69 0.02 12.47
C ASP A 284 -22.82 -1.23 12.72
N ALA A 285 -22.14 -1.72 11.68
CA ALA A 285 -21.19 -2.82 11.82
C ALA A 285 -20.01 -2.44 12.71
N VAL A 286 -19.45 -1.23 12.54
CA VAL A 286 -18.34 -0.75 13.37
C VAL A 286 -18.73 -0.70 14.85
N GLU A 287 -19.96 -0.26 15.17
CA GLU A 287 -20.45 -0.23 16.55
C GLU A 287 -20.51 -1.64 17.17
N GLU A 288 -21.04 -2.61 16.43
CA GLU A 288 -21.12 -4.00 16.89
C GLU A 288 -19.74 -4.65 17.05
N LEU A 289 -18.78 -4.33 16.17
CA LEU A 289 -17.40 -4.78 16.30
C LEU A 289 -16.71 -4.16 17.51
N CYS A 290 -16.93 -2.87 17.80
CA CYS A 290 -16.42 -2.23 19.01
C CYS A 290 -16.97 -2.90 20.27
N LYS A 291 -18.28 -3.22 20.31
CA LYS A 291 -18.90 -3.96 21.43
C LYS A 291 -18.28 -5.35 21.63
N ALA A 292 -17.85 -6.00 20.55
CA ALA A 292 -17.20 -7.31 20.60
C ALA A 292 -15.75 -7.27 21.09
N GLY A 293 -15.08 -6.12 21.01
CA GLY A 293 -13.69 -5.94 21.45
C GLY A 293 -12.70 -5.60 20.33
N LEU A 294 -13.17 -4.98 19.25
CA LEU A 294 -12.31 -4.31 18.26
C LEU A 294 -11.57 -3.13 18.93
N ASP A 295 -10.25 -3.07 18.77
CA ASP A 295 -9.41 -2.06 19.44
C ASP A 295 -9.19 -0.81 18.58
N SER A 296 -9.14 -0.96 17.25
CA SER A 296 -8.80 0.15 16.36
C SER A 296 -9.33 -0.01 14.94
N ILE A 297 -9.48 1.12 14.25
CA ILE A 297 -9.76 1.17 12.81
C ILE A 297 -8.76 2.06 12.08
N ARG A 298 -8.48 1.71 10.83
CA ARG A 298 -7.77 2.54 9.87
C ARG A 298 -8.64 2.75 8.64
N VAL A 299 -9.15 3.97 8.48
CA VAL A 299 -10.01 4.32 7.35
C VAL A 299 -9.15 4.77 6.17
N SER A 300 -9.26 4.09 5.03
CA SER A 300 -8.63 4.53 3.79
C SER A 300 -9.49 5.59 3.09
N THR A 301 -8.85 6.69 2.67
CA THR A 301 -9.53 7.76 1.93
C THR A 301 -8.55 8.51 1.03
N ASN A 302 -9.03 9.00 -0.10
CA ASN A 302 -8.30 9.90 -0.99
C ASN A 302 -8.50 11.38 -0.63
N SER A 303 -9.51 11.72 0.17
CA SER A 303 -9.79 13.10 0.54
C SER A 303 -10.68 13.22 1.77
N ALA A 304 -10.45 14.27 2.56
CA ALA A 304 -11.39 14.72 3.60
C ALA A 304 -12.54 15.57 3.02
N ARG A 305 -12.55 15.81 1.71
CA ARG A 305 -13.58 16.57 1.00
C ARG A 305 -14.49 15.63 0.23
N ARG A 306 -15.77 15.65 0.56
CA ARG A 306 -16.80 14.78 -0.03
C ARG A 306 -16.80 14.82 -1.55
N GLU A 307 -16.75 16.01 -2.15
CA GLU A 307 -16.78 16.21 -3.60
C GLU A 307 -15.56 15.62 -4.34
N ILE A 308 -14.45 15.38 -3.63
CA ILE A 308 -13.25 14.73 -4.16
C ILE A 308 -13.25 13.23 -3.83
N TYR A 309 -13.83 12.84 -2.70
CA TYR A 309 -13.98 11.45 -2.29
C TYR A 309 -14.90 10.67 -3.24
N MET A 310 -16.12 11.19 -3.47
CA MET A 310 -17.19 10.46 -4.17
C MET A 310 -16.78 10.01 -5.58
N PRO A 311 -16.12 10.84 -6.43
CA PRO A 311 -15.73 10.42 -7.77
C PRO A 311 -14.65 9.33 -7.80
N TYR A 312 -13.79 9.27 -6.78
CA TYR A 312 -12.72 8.28 -6.68
C TYR A 312 -13.23 6.95 -6.13
N TYR A 313 -13.85 6.94 -4.94
CA TYR A 313 -14.30 5.72 -4.28
C TYR A 313 -15.56 5.12 -4.91
N ARG A 314 -16.37 5.95 -5.58
CA ARG A 314 -17.66 5.58 -6.19
C ARG A 314 -18.49 4.65 -5.28
N PRO A 315 -18.93 5.15 -4.11
CA PRO A 315 -19.66 4.36 -3.13
C PRO A 315 -20.89 3.65 -3.71
N ASN A 316 -21.14 2.43 -3.25
CA ASN A 316 -22.35 1.68 -3.51
C ASN A 316 -23.03 1.37 -2.17
N ASN A 317 -24.19 1.98 -1.94
CA ASN A 317 -24.97 1.85 -0.69
C ASN A 317 -24.29 2.38 0.59
N TYR A 318 -23.43 3.39 0.46
CA TYR A 318 -22.95 4.21 1.58
C TYR A 318 -22.57 5.61 1.08
N ASP A 319 -22.28 6.52 2.00
CA ASP A 319 -21.94 7.91 1.70
C ASP A 319 -20.75 8.40 2.53
N PHE A 320 -20.22 9.58 2.22
CA PHE A 320 -19.07 10.16 2.91
C PHE A 320 -19.30 10.33 4.41
N ASP A 321 -20.52 10.70 4.82
CA ASP A 321 -20.83 10.94 6.23
C ASP A 321 -20.82 9.65 7.07
N ASP A 322 -21.05 8.49 6.46
CA ASP A 322 -20.93 7.19 7.13
C ASP A 322 -19.49 6.94 7.60
N ILE A 323 -18.51 7.35 6.80
CA ILE A 323 -17.08 7.21 7.11
C ILE A 323 -16.74 8.03 8.37
N VAL A 324 -17.24 9.26 8.42
CA VAL A 324 -17.06 10.17 9.55
C VAL A 324 -17.74 9.59 10.80
N GLU A 325 -18.93 9.00 10.66
CA GLU A 325 -19.64 8.39 11.77
C GLU A 325 -18.94 7.13 12.30
N SER A 326 -18.41 6.28 11.42
CA SER A 326 -17.58 5.12 11.80
C SER A 326 -16.38 5.52 12.67
N LEU A 327 -15.67 6.59 12.29
CA LEU A 327 -14.57 7.14 13.10
C LEU A 327 -15.07 7.65 14.46
N LYS A 328 -16.20 8.37 14.49
CA LYS A 328 -16.79 8.85 15.75
C LYS A 328 -17.20 7.71 16.68
N ILE A 329 -17.79 6.63 16.14
CA ILE A 329 -18.20 5.45 16.91
C ILE A 329 -17.02 4.84 17.65
N VAL A 330 -15.91 4.58 16.95
CA VAL A 330 -14.72 3.96 17.57
C VAL A 330 -14.18 4.84 18.70
N ASN A 331 -14.11 6.15 18.50
CA ASN A 331 -13.70 7.08 19.55
C ASN A 331 -14.68 7.08 20.75
N ARG A 332 -16.00 6.97 20.54
CA ARG A 332 -16.99 6.86 21.62
C ARG A 332 -16.82 5.58 22.43
N HIS A 333 -16.35 4.50 21.80
CA HIS A 333 -16.03 3.24 22.47
C HIS A 333 -14.61 3.20 23.07
N GLY A 334 -13.84 4.29 22.98
CA GLY A 334 -12.47 4.38 23.51
C GLY A 334 -11.41 3.66 22.67
N GLY A 335 -11.75 3.25 21.44
CA GLY A 335 -10.80 2.66 20.49
C GLY A 335 -9.95 3.72 19.79
N TRP A 336 -8.97 3.26 19.02
CA TRP A 336 -8.09 4.13 18.24
C TRP A 336 -8.57 4.28 16.79
N THR A 337 -8.57 5.51 16.30
CA THR A 337 -8.89 5.83 14.90
C THR A 337 -7.67 6.36 14.17
N SER A 338 -7.47 5.92 12.93
CA SER A 338 -6.41 6.42 12.06
C SER A 338 -6.89 6.52 10.61
N ILE A 339 -6.16 7.30 9.81
CA ILE A 339 -6.45 7.49 8.38
C ILE A 339 -5.30 6.93 7.55
N ASN A 340 -5.63 6.13 6.55
CA ASN A 340 -4.74 5.82 5.45
C ASN A 340 -5.05 6.79 4.30
N TYR A 341 -4.29 7.87 4.22
CA TYR A 341 -4.57 8.96 3.28
C TYR A 341 -3.81 8.76 1.96
N PHE A 342 -4.53 8.66 0.85
CA PHE A 342 -3.90 8.55 -0.47
C PHE A 342 -3.47 9.94 -0.94
N VAL A 343 -2.16 10.08 -1.17
CA VAL A 343 -1.56 11.31 -1.66
C VAL A 343 -1.42 11.24 -3.17
N PHE A 344 -2.08 12.16 -3.85
CA PHE A 344 -1.97 12.38 -5.29
C PHE A 344 -1.22 13.71 -5.49
N PRO A 345 -0.01 13.70 -6.08
CA PRO A 345 0.69 14.92 -6.44
C PRO A 345 -0.07 15.71 -7.52
N GLY A 346 -0.75 16.78 -7.10
CA GLY A 346 -1.65 17.61 -7.93
C GLY A 346 -2.87 16.84 -8.42
#